data_AF-A0A6P3ZTX1-F1
#
_entry.id   AF-A0A6P3ZTX1-F1
#
_cell.length_a   1.000
_cell.length_b   1.000
_cell.length_c   1.000
_cell.angle_alpha   90.00
_cell.angle_beta   90.00
_cell.angle_gamma   90.00
#
_symmetry.space_group_name_H-M   'P 1'
#
loop_
_entity.id
_entity.type
_entity.pdbx_description
1 polymer ?
#
loop_
_entity_poly.entity_id
_entity_poly.type
_entity_poly.pdbx_seq_one_letter_code
_entity_poly.pdbx_strand_id
1 'polypeptide(L)'
;MKDIILNRSIKDALVAEEKFFRSRPVYNGLAECCGVPQLAKKLNEILVQHIKAVLPGLKSHISTALVSVAKEHASYGEITESKAGQGALLLNILSKYSEAFSSMVEGKNEKMLTSELSGGARIHYIFQSIFVKRLEVRTDETLPALFLKYFSNLFDILYYWKCLSVIHIFYASFHYYLN
;
A
#
# COMPACT_ATOMS: atom_id res chain seq x y z
N MET A 1 13.99 15.54 -55.53
CA MET A 1 15.02 16.58 -55.32
C MET A 1 14.80 17.86 -56.15
N LYS A 2 14.08 17.84 -57.29
CA LYS A 2 13.76 19.04 -58.10
C LYS A 2 12.91 20.10 -57.38
N ASP A 3 11.88 19.71 -56.63
CA ASP A 3 10.98 20.67 -55.95
C ASP A 3 11.67 21.45 -54.81
N ILE A 4 12.72 20.88 -54.21
CA ILE A 4 13.55 21.52 -53.19
C ILE A 4 14.46 22.58 -53.84
N ILE A 5 15.00 22.28 -55.03
CA ILE A 5 15.82 23.21 -55.81
C ILE A 5 14.98 24.36 -56.37
N LEU A 6 13.71 24.10 -56.72
CA LEU A 6 12.74 25.09 -57.22
C LEU A 6 12.06 25.89 -56.10
N ASN A 7 12.44 25.66 -54.83
CA ASN A 7 11.88 26.29 -53.63
C ASN A 7 10.34 26.34 -53.64
N ARG A 8 9.72 25.23 -54.04
CA ARG A 8 8.28 25.14 -54.21
C ARG A 8 7.57 25.33 -52.87
N SER A 9 6.55 26.19 -52.83
CA SER A 9 5.80 26.42 -51.60
C SER A 9 4.98 25.18 -51.21
N ILE A 10 4.75 25.00 -49.90
CA ILE A 10 3.91 23.91 -49.36
C ILE A 10 2.50 23.99 -49.95
N LYS A 11 1.96 25.20 -50.16
CA LYS A 11 0.63 25.41 -50.76
C LYS A 11 0.58 24.89 -52.19
N ASP A 12 1.60 25.20 -53.00
CA ASP A 12 1.67 24.73 -54.40
C ASP A 12 1.88 23.21 -54.50
N ALA A 13 2.55 22.63 -53.51
CA ALA A 13 2.70 21.18 -53.41
C ALA A 13 1.36 20.49 -53.10
N LEU A 14 0.59 21.02 -52.15
CA LEU A 14 -0.75 20.51 -51.81
C LEU A 14 -1.73 20.60 -52.99
N VAL A 15 -1.73 21.72 -53.73
CA VAL A 15 -2.60 21.89 -54.90
C VAL A 15 -2.27 20.89 -56.01
N ALA A 16 -0.98 20.64 -56.25
CA ALA A 16 -0.59 19.63 -57.25
C ALA A 16 -0.83 18.20 -56.79
N GLU A 17 -0.72 17.94 -55.50
CA GLU A 17 -1.12 16.66 -54.92
C GLU A 17 -2.61 16.39 -55.16
N GLU A 18 -3.48 17.37 -54.87
CA GLU A 18 -4.93 17.26 -55.12
C GLU A 18 -5.23 17.04 -56.61
N LYS A 19 -4.56 17.80 -57.49
CA LYS A 19 -4.68 17.62 -58.94
C LYS A 19 -4.19 16.24 -59.39
N PHE A 20 -3.12 15.71 -58.80
CA PHE A 20 -2.58 14.38 -59.11
C PHE A 20 -3.59 13.28 -58.78
N PHE A 21 -4.22 13.35 -57.61
CA PHE A 21 -5.20 12.35 -57.18
C PHE A 21 -6.51 12.40 -57.98
N ARG A 22 -6.99 13.60 -58.37
CA ARG A 22 -8.20 13.73 -59.20
C ARG A 22 -8.01 13.42 -60.68
N SER A 23 -6.83 13.73 -61.24
CA SER A 23 -6.58 13.56 -62.68
C SER A 23 -6.32 12.11 -63.10
N ARG A 24 -5.93 11.24 -62.17
CA ARG A 24 -5.61 9.84 -62.47
C ARG A 24 -6.84 8.95 -62.24
N PRO A 25 -7.33 8.22 -63.27
CA PRO A 25 -8.55 7.42 -63.15
C PRO A 25 -8.46 6.32 -62.08
N VAL A 26 -7.25 5.80 -61.82
CA VAL A 26 -6.98 4.80 -60.77
C VAL A 26 -7.18 5.36 -59.35
N TYR A 27 -6.90 6.65 -59.13
CA TYR A 27 -6.96 7.29 -57.81
C TYR A 27 -8.17 8.21 -57.63
N ASN A 28 -8.89 8.55 -58.72
CA ASN A 28 -9.99 9.50 -58.69
C ASN A 28 -11.09 9.09 -57.69
N GLY A 29 -11.47 7.80 -57.68
CA GLY A 29 -12.43 7.26 -56.71
C GLY A 29 -11.96 7.25 -55.25
N LEU A 30 -10.66 7.45 -55.01
CA LEU A 30 -10.04 7.47 -53.68
C LEU A 30 -9.51 8.86 -53.30
N ALA A 31 -9.68 9.87 -54.17
CA ALA A 31 -9.05 11.18 -54.00
C ALA A 31 -9.45 11.86 -52.68
N GLU A 32 -10.64 11.59 -52.16
CA GLU A 32 -11.11 12.13 -50.86
C GLU A 32 -10.46 11.48 -49.64
N CYS A 33 -9.84 10.31 -49.80
CA CYS A 33 -9.18 9.56 -48.73
C CYS A 33 -7.65 9.64 -48.78
N CYS A 34 -7.09 10.28 -49.80
CA CYS A 34 -5.67 10.33 -50.08
C CYS A 34 -5.09 11.74 -49.89
N GLY A 35 -3.77 11.80 -49.74
CA GLY A 35 -3.00 13.04 -49.64
C GLY A 35 -2.68 13.48 -48.21
N VAL A 36 -1.77 14.45 -48.13
CA VAL A 36 -1.30 15.05 -46.88
C VAL A 36 -2.44 15.60 -46.00
N PRO A 37 -3.47 16.31 -46.51
CA PRO A 37 -4.53 16.84 -45.64
C PRO A 37 -5.37 15.73 -44.98
N GLN A 38 -5.64 14.64 -45.70
CA GLN A 38 -6.39 13.50 -45.15
C GLN A 38 -5.56 12.72 -44.14
N LEU A 39 -4.26 12.58 -44.38
CA LEU A 39 -3.33 12.00 -43.42
C LEU A 39 -3.28 12.82 -42.12
N ALA A 40 -3.12 14.15 -42.24
CA ALA A 40 -3.09 15.04 -41.08
C ALA A 40 -4.39 14.95 -40.25
N LYS A 41 -5.54 14.90 -40.94
CA LYS A 41 -6.85 14.70 -40.30
C LYS A 41 -6.92 13.38 -39.52
N LYS A 42 -6.55 12.27 -40.15
CA LYS A 42 -6.52 10.94 -39.50
C LYS A 42 -5.56 10.89 -38.32
N LEU A 43 -4.37 11.46 -38.44
CA LEU A 43 -3.41 11.53 -37.34
C LEU A 43 -3.97 12.32 -36.16
N ASN A 44 -4.62 13.45 -36.42
CA ASN A 44 -5.27 14.23 -35.37
C ASN A 44 -6.43 13.49 -34.72
N GLU A 45 -7.27 12.80 -35.50
CA GLU A 45 -8.35 11.96 -34.98
C GLU A 45 -7.82 10.84 -34.07
N ILE A 46 -6.79 10.10 -34.52
CA ILE A 46 -6.14 9.04 -33.75
C ILE A 46 -5.55 9.61 -32.46
N LEU A 47 -4.85 10.75 -32.53
CA LEU A 47 -4.24 11.39 -31.37
C LEU A 47 -5.30 11.81 -30.34
N VAL A 48 -6.36 12.47 -30.78
CA VAL A 48 -7.45 12.91 -29.89
C VAL A 48 -8.15 11.71 -29.26
N GLN A 49 -8.41 10.65 -30.02
CA GLN A 49 -8.99 9.41 -29.49
C GLN A 49 -8.08 8.76 -28.45
N HIS A 50 -6.77 8.71 -28.72
CA HIS A 50 -5.79 8.15 -27.79
C HIS A 50 -5.72 8.98 -26.50
N ILE A 51 -5.65 10.31 -26.59
CA ILE A 51 -5.68 11.19 -25.41
C ILE A 51 -6.95 10.93 -24.58
N LYS A 52 -8.13 10.89 -25.22
CA LYS A 52 -9.39 10.62 -24.54
C LYS A 52 -9.44 9.25 -23.88
N ALA A 53 -8.81 8.24 -24.47
CA ALA A 53 -8.76 6.89 -23.91
C ALA A 53 -7.82 6.80 -22.69
N VAL A 54 -6.69 7.52 -22.70
CA VAL A 54 -5.67 7.45 -21.65
C VAL A 54 -6.00 8.34 -20.44
N LEU A 55 -6.67 9.48 -20.65
CA LEU A 55 -6.98 10.45 -19.60
C LEU A 55 -7.73 9.88 -18.37
N PRO A 56 -8.79 9.04 -18.53
CA PRO A 56 -9.48 8.45 -17.39
C PRO A 56 -8.57 7.56 -16.54
N GLY A 57 -7.72 6.75 -17.17
CA GLY A 57 -6.76 5.88 -16.48
C GLY A 57 -5.74 6.69 -15.71
N LEU A 58 -5.18 7.73 -16.32
CA LEU A 58 -4.24 8.63 -15.66
C LEU A 58 -4.88 9.35 -14.46
N LYS A 59 -6.12 9.84 -14.62
CA LYS A 59 -6.88 10.45 -13.52
C LYS A 59 -7.07 9.46 -12.37
N SER A 60 -7.49 8.24 -12.65
CA SER A 60 -7.67 7.21 -11.63
C SER A 60 -6.37 6.91 -10.89
N HIS A 61 -5.26 6.75 -11.61
CA HIS A 61 -3.95 6.53 -11.00
C HIS A 61 -3.54 7.67 -10.06
N ILE A 62 -3.68 8.93 -10.50
CA ILE A 62 -3.37 10.10 -9.66
C ILE A 62 -4.28 10.13 -8.43
N SER A 63 -5.58 9.89 -8.59
CA SER A 63 -6.52 9.87 -7.47
C SER A 63 -6.19 8.77 -6.46
N THR A 64 -5.85 7.56 -6.92
CA THR A 64 -5.44 6.46 -6.04
C THR A 64 -4.14 6.79 -5.30
N ALA A 65 -3.14 7.33 -6.01
CA ALA A 65 -1.88 7.76 -5.40
C ALA A 65 -2.11 8.84 -4.34
N LEU A 66 -2.95 9.83 -4.63
CA LEU A 66 -3.30 10.89 -3.70
C LEU A 66 -4.00 10.36 -2.43
N VAL A 67 -4.94 9.42 -2.58
CA VAL A 67 -5.60 8.78 -1.44
C VAL A 67 -4.60 7.99 -0.59
N SER A 68 -3.68 7.26 -1.22
CA SER A 68 -2.63 6.52 -0.50
C SER A 68 -1.73 7.46 0.31
N VAL A 69 -1.25 8.54 -0.32
CA VAL A 69 -0.39 9.54 0.34
C VAL A 69 -1.15 10.27 1.44
N ALA A 70 -2.42 10.63 1.22
CA ALA A 70 -3.24 11.28 2.25
C ALA A 70 -3.48 10.36 3.46
N LYS A 71 -3.69 9.06 3.23
CA LYS A 71 -3.82 8.06 4.28
C LYS A 71 -2.52 7.91 5.07
N GLU A 72 -1.39 7.83 4.38
CA GLU A 72 -0.07 7.77 5.01
C GLU A 72 0.21 9.03 5.83
N HIS A 73 -0.05 10.21 5.28
CA HIS A 73 0.09 11.50 5.97
C HIS A 73 -0.78 11.55 7.24
N ALA A 74 -2.05 11.14 7.15
CA ALA A 74 -2.93 11.07 8.31
C ALA A 74 -2.43 10.09 9.38
N SER A 75 -1.70 9.04 8.99
CA SER A 75 -1.15 8.05 9.92
C SER A 75 -0.02 8.61 10.81
N TYR A 76 0.68 9.64 10.33
CA TYR A 76 1.73 10.34 11.07
C TYR A 76 1.18 11.22 12.19
N GLY A 77 -0.09 11.61 12.11
CA GLY A 77 -0.74 12.48 13.09
C GLY A 77 -0.29 13.93 12.98
N GLU A 78 -0.95 14.81 13.74
CA GLU A 78 -0.67 16.23 13.75
C GLU A 78 0.21 16.58 14.96
N ILE A 79 1.37 17.18 14.72
CA ILE A 79 2.25 17.66 15.79
C ILE A 79 1.65 18.95 16.32
N THR A 80 0.80 18.85 17.34
CA THR A 80 0.27 20.04 18.01
C THR A 80 1.31 20.59 18.99
N GLU A 81 1.54 21.90 18.99
CA GLU A 81 2.39 22.57 19.99
C GLU A 81 1.75 22.57 21.40
N SER A 82 0.48 22.18 21.50
CA SER A 82 -0.23 22.11 22.78
C SER A 82 0.16 20.85 23.57
N LYS A 83 0.31 21.00 24.89
CA LYS A 83 0.61 19.87 25.80
C LYS A 83 -0.43 18.75 25.71
N ALA A 84 -1.70 19.09 25.48
CA ALA A 84 -2.77 18.11 25.32
C ALA A 84 -2.63 17.30 24.01
N GLY A 85 -2.27 17.96 22.90
CA GLY A 85 -2.03 17.26 21.63
C GLY A 85 -0.81 16.34 21.66
N GLN A 86 0.26 16.75 22.35
CA GLN A 86 1.43 15.89 22.60
C GLN A 86 1.07 14.65 23.43
N GLY A 87 0.22 14.81 24.45
CA GLY A 87 -0.30 13.69 25.25
C GLY A 87 -1.10 12.70 24.40
N ALA A 88 -2.01 13.20 23.56
CA ALA A 88 -2.79 12.37 22.64
C ALA A 88 -1.91 11.61 21.62
N LEU A 89 -0.87 12.27 21.09
CA LEU A 89 0.10 11.63 20.18
C LEU A 89 0.86 10.49 20.88
N LEU A 90 1.37 10.73 22.08
CA LEU A 90 2.08 9.72 22.86
C LEU A 90 1.19 8.51 23.17
N LEU A 91 -0.07 8.75 23.57
CA LEU A 91 -1.04 7.68 23.80
C LEU A 91 -1.34 6.88 22.53
N ASN A 92 -1.47 7.53 21.38
CA ASN A 92 -1.65 6.85 20.10
C ASN A 92 -0.46 5.94 19.76
N ILE A 93 0.78 6.41 19.98
CA ILE A 93 2.00 5.62 19.77
C ILE A 93 2.02 4.41 20.71
N LEU A 94 1.74 4.61 22.00
CA LEU A 94 1.70 3.53 22.99
C LEU A 94 0.63 2.49 22.67
N SER A 95 -0.56 2.93 22.24
CA SER A 95 -1.65 2.03 21.82
C SER A 95 -1.25 1.20 20.59
N LYS A 96 -0.73 1.84 19.54
CA LYS A 96 -0.24 1.14 18.34
C LYS A 96 0.87 0.14 18.68
N TYR A 97 1.80 0.52 19.56
CA TYR A 97 2.86 -0.38 20.02
C TYR A 97 2.29 -1.59 20.78
N SER A 98 1.35 -1.37 21.71
CA SER A 98 0.69 -2.44 22.48
C SER A 98 -0.04 -3.43 21.57
N GLU A 99 -0.74 -2.93 20.55
CA GLU A 99 -1.46 -3.74 19.56
C GLU A 99 -0.49 -4.54 18.68
N ALA A 100 0.58 -3.90 18.18
CA ALA A 100 1.61 -4.56 17.39
C ALA A 100 2.36 -5.63 18.21
N PHE A 101 2.69 -5.34 19.46
CA PHE A 101 3.32 -6.29 20.38
C PHE A 101 2.40 -7.48 20.66
N SER A 102 1.12 -7.23 20.95
CA SER A 102 0.13 -8.30 21.15
C SER A 102 0.00 -9.17 19.91
N SER A 103 -0.06 -8.57 18.71
CA SER A 103 -0.14 -9.29 17.44
C SER A 103 1.11 -10.12 17.15
N MET A 104 2.29 -9.61 17.50
CA MET A 104 3.57 -10.32 17.39
C MET A 104 3.63 -11.51 18.35
N VAL A 105 3.18 -11.35 19.60
CA VAL A 105 3.08 -12.44 20.59
C VAL A 105 2.02 -13.46 20.16
N GLU A 106 0.92 -13.05 19.55
CA GLU A 106 -0.08 -13.99 19.02
C GLU A 106 0.36 -14.69 17.72
N GLY A 107 1.42 -14.23 17.07
CA GLY A 107 1.92 -14.79 15.81
C GLY A 107 1.09 -14.41 14.59
N LYS A 108 0.26 -13.35 14.66
CA LYS A 108 -0.62 -12.87 13.57
C LYS A 108 0.09 -11.98 12.54
N ASN A 109 1.42 -12.04 12.46
CA ASN A 109 2.18 -11.12 11.61
C ASN A 109 2.23 -11.63 10.17
N GLU A 110 1.66 -10.85 9.22
CA GLU A 110 1.61 -11.18 7.79
C GLU A 110 2.99 -11.36 7.13
N LYS A 111 4.07 -10.84 7.74
CA LYS A 111 5.44 -10.92 7.21
C LYS A 111 6.21 -12.18 7.64
N MET A 112 5.61 -13.11 8.39
CA MET A 112 6.33 -14.30 8.85
C MET A 112 6.26 -15.46 7.86
N LEU A 113 7.41 -16.13 7.70
CA LEU A 113 7.53 -17.36 6.93
C LEU A 113 6.73 -18.47 7.63
N THR A 114 5.78 -19.07 6.91
CA THR A 114 4.93 -20.18 7.40
C THR A 114 5.71 -21.46 7.73
N SER A 115 7.02 -21.50 7.43
CA SER A 115 7.90 -22.63 7.74
C SER A 115 8.43 -22.62 9.18
N GLU A 116 8.31 -21.52 9.93
CA GLU A 116 8.90 -21.38 11.26
C GLU A 116 7.86 -21.06 12.33
N LEU A 117 7.96 -21.74 13.49
CA LEU A 117 7.16 -21.43 14.68
C LEU A 117 7.52 -20.02 15.19
N SER A 118 6.52 -19.18 15.43
CA SER A 118 6.68 -17.80 15.88
C SER A 118 5.75 -17.43 17.04
N GLY A 119 5.99 -16.26 17.65
CA GLY A 119 5.17 -15.72 18.74
C GLY A 119 4.94 -16.73 19.88
N GLY A 120 3.67 -16.86 20.27
CA GLY A 120 3.20 -17.73 21.33
C GLY A 120 3.35 -19.21 20.99
N ALA A 121 3.26 -19.58 19.71
CA ALA A 121 3.50 -20.95 19.27
C ALA A 121 4.97 -21.35 19.47
N ARG A 122 5.92 -20.44 19.20
CA ARG A 122 7.34 -20.67 19.48
C ARG A 122 7.62 -20.77 20.98
N ILE A 123 7.03 -19.87 21.76
CA ILE A 123 7.14 -19.89 23.23
C ILE A 123 6.60 -21.23 23.77
N HIS A 124 5.42 -21.65 23.33
CA HIS A 124 4.82 -22.93 23.70
C HIS A 124 5.71 -24.12 23.34
N TYR A 125 6.28 -24.13 22.14
CA TYR A 125 7.21 -25.18 21.72
C TYR A 125 8.44 -25.28 22.62
N ILE A 126 9.08 -24.15 22.97
CA ILE A 126 10.24 -24.14 23.87
C ILE A 126 9.86 -24.72 25.23
N PHE A 127 8.72 -24.35 25.77
CA PHE A 127 8.30 -24.84 27.08
C PHE A 127 7.95 -26.33 27.08
N GLN A 128 7.15 -26.79 26.11
CA GLN A 128 6.73 -28.18 26.06
C GLN A 128 7.83 -29.11 25.56
N SER A 129 8.45 -28.79 24.43
CA SER A 129 9.37 -29.72 23.76
C SER A 129 10.78 -29.67 24.29
N ILE A 130 11.19 -28.58 24.96
CA ILE A 130 12.54 -28.46 25.51
C ILE A 130 12.50 -28.54 27.03
N PHE A 131 11.73 -27.68 27.71
CA PHE A 131 11.73 -27.67 29.18
C PHE A 131 11.05 -28.90 29.80
N VAL A 132 9.80 -29.19 29.46
CA VAL A 132 9.05 -30.32 30.05
C VAL A 132 9.75 -31.65 29.77
N LYS A 133 10.15 -31.91 28.51
CA LYS A 133 10.91 -33.13 28.16
C LYS A 133 12.22 -33.29 28.94
N ARG A 134 12.92 -32.19 29.27
CA ARG A 134 14.16 -32.26 30.06
C ARG A 134 13.90 -32.53 31.54
N LEU A 135 12.74 -32.13 32.05
CA LEU A 135 12.30 -32.38 33.42
C LEU A 135 11.79 -33.82 33.59
N GLU A 136 11.07 -34.36 32.61
CA GLU A 136 10.59 -35.77 32.64
C GLU A 136 11.74 -36.79 32.70
N VAL A 137 12.92 -36.46 32.14
CA VAL A 137 14.13 -37.30 32.19
C VAL A 137 14.83 -37.24 33.56
N ARG A 138 14.54 -36.21 34.38
CA ARG A 138 15.04 -36.05 35.75
C ARG A 138 13.87 -36.18 36.70
N THR A 139 13.45 -37.41 36.99
CA THR A 139 12.50 -37.69 38.08
C THR A 139 13.12 -37.33 39.43
N ASP A 140 12.88 -36.09 39.85
CA ASP A 140 12.90 -35.65 41.23
C ASP A 140 11.50 -35.07 41.50
N GLU A 141 10.73 -35.73 42.37
CA GLU A 141 9.26 -35.62 42.48
C GLU A 141 8.73 -34.23 42.88
N THR A 142 9.61 -33.27 43.14
CA THR A 142 9.28 -31.93 43.66
C THR A 142 9.28 -30.81 42.59
N LEU A 143 9.94 -31.02 41.45
CA LEU A 143 10.07 -30.02 40.38
C LEU A 143 8.83 -29.81 39.49
N PRO A 144 8.03 -30.85 39.14
CA PRO A 144 6.87 -30.69 38.25
C PRO A 144 5.77 -29.78 38.85
N ALA A 145 5.54 -29.87 40.16
CA ALA A 145 4.55 -29.05 40.87
C ALA A 145 4.97 -27.57 40.97
N LEU A 146 6.25 -27.31 41.21
CA LEU A 146 6.83 -25.96 41.19
C LEU A 146 6.79 -25.37 39.77
N PHE A 147 7.06 -26.19 38.75
CA PHE A 147 7.00 -25.76 37.35
C PHE A 147 5.58 -25.42 36.91
N LEU A 148 4.58 -26.26 37.21
CA LEU A 148 3.17 -25.95 36.93
C LEU A 148 2.69 -24.69 37.66
N LYS A 149 3.16 -24.46 38.89
CA LYS A 149 2.84 -23.24 39.65
C LYS A 149 3.52 -21.99 39.06
N TYR A 150 4.77 -22.09 38.61
CA TYR A 150 5.45 -21.02 37.88
C TYR A 150 4.79 -20.76 36.52
N PHE A 151 4.29 -21.80 35.85
CA PHE A 151 3.68 -21.70 34.52
C PHE A 151 2.27 -21.11 34.57
N SER A 152 1.43 -21.52 35.53
CA SER A 152 0.15 -20.87 35.82
C SER A 152 0.41 -19.41 36.14
N ASN A 153 1.33 -19.11 37.06
CA ASN A 153 1.67 -17.72 37.38
C ASN A 153 2.18 -16.94 36.16
N LEU A 154 2.97 -17.53 35.26
CA LEU A 154 3.46 -16.81 34.07
C LEU A 154 2.34 -16.55 33.06
N PHE A 155 1.45 -17.52 32.86
CA PHE A 155 0.29 -17.38 31.98
C PHE A 155 -0.73 -16.41 32.57
N ASP A 156 -0.97 -16.49 33.87
CA ASP A 156 -1.77 -15.56 34.64
C ASP A 156 -1.15 -14.17 34.62
N ILE A 157 0.18 -14.00 34.77
CA ILE A 157 0.87 -12.70 34.66
C ILE A 157 0.74 -12.13 33.25
N LEU A 158 0.90 -12.94 32.19
CA LEU A 158 0.73 -12.48 30.81
C LEU A 158 -0.73 -12.11 30.51
N TYR A 159 -1.69 -12.86 31.04
CA TYR A 159 -3.12 -12.58 30.93
C TYR A 159 -3.53 -11.37 31.79
N TYR A 160 -2.97 -11.24 33.00
CA TYR A 160 -3.13 -10.09 33.89
C TYR A 160 -2.49 -8.85 33.27
N TRP A 161 -1.36 -8.94 32.57
CA TRP A 161 -0.76 -7.82 31.83
C TRP A 161 -1.62 -7.41 30.64
N LYS A 162 -2.27 -8.38 29.98
CA LYS A 162 -3.27 -8.11 28.93
C LYS A 162 -4.51 -7.41 29.49
N CYS A 163 -4.95 -7.76 30.70
CA CYS A 163 -6.01 -7.04 31.41
C CYS A 163 -5.54 -5.68 31.97
N LEU A 164 -4.32 -5.57 32.51
CA LEU A 164 -3.80 -4.35 33.10
C LEU A 164 -3.51 -3.29 32.03
N SER A 165 -3.04 -3.66 30.83
CA SER A 165 -2.86 -2.68 29.76
C SER A 165 -4.18 -2.06 29.33
N VAL A 166 -5.25 -2.86 29.22
CA VAL A 166 -6.61 -2.38 28.91
C VAL A 166 -7.19 -1.56 30.07
N ILE A 167 -7.02 -2.01 31.31
CA ILE A 167 -7.52 -1.32 32.51
C ILE A 167 -6.75 -0.02 32.78
N HIS A 168 -5.44 0.02 32.57
CA HIS A 168 -4.61 1.22 32.81
C HIS A 168 -4.79 2.26 31.71
N ILE A 169 -5.08 1.85 30.46
CA ILE A 169 -5.53 2.75 29.40
C ILE A 169 -6.92 3.31 29.75
N PHE A 170 -7.86 2.49 30.22
CA PHE A 170 -9.18 2.96 30.65
C PHE A 170 -9.10 3.93 31.84
N TYR A 171 -8.26 3.63 32.83
CA TYR A 171 -8.09 4.46 34.04
C TYR A 171 -7.37 5.78 33.73
N ALA A 172 -6.38 5.76 32.83
CA ALA A 172 -5.70 6.98 32.38
C ALA A 172 -6.63 7.88 31.53
N SER A 173 -7.48 7.29 30.68
CA SER A 173 -8.49 8.04 29.92
C SER A 173 -9.60 8.60 30.80
N PHE A 174 -10.01 7.88 31.86
CA PHE A 174 -11.04 8.36 32.80
C PHE A 174 -10.53 9.49 33.71
N HIS A 175 -9.26 9.44 34.13
CA HIS A 175 -8.65 10.47 34.99
C HIS A 175 -8.32 11.77 34.23
N TYR A 176 -8.25 11.73 32.89
CA TYR A 176 -8.08 12.92 32.03
C TYR A 176 -9.41 13.61 31.68
N TYR A 177 -10.56 12.95 31.90
CA TYR A 177 -11.89 13.50 31.62
C TYR A 177 -12.57 14.12 32.85
N LEU A 178 -11.94 14.02 34.02
CA LEU A 178 -12.47 14.46 35.33
C LEU A 178 -11.65 15.60 35.97
N ASN A 179 -10.79 16.26 35.20
CA ASN A 179 -10.08 17.51 35.52
C ASN A 179 -10.05 18.40 34.27
#